data_AF-A8WIF2-F1
#
_entry.id   AF-A8WIF2-F1
#
_cell.length_a   1.000
_cell.length_b   1.000
_cell.length_c   1.000
_cell.angle_alpha   90.00
_cell.angle_beta   90.00
_cell.angle_gamma   90.00
#
_symmetry.space_group_name_H-M   'P 1'
#
loop_
_entity.id
_entity.type
_entity.pdbx_description
1 polymer ?
#
loop_
_entity_poly.entity_id
_entity_poly.type
_entity_poly.pdbx_seq_one_letter_code
_entity_poly.pdbx_strand_id
1 'polypeptide(L)' 'MMQKKCPQCKNLISITAPTCLFCGRPNKFVTNNYVKKKWDKEYKKDRFSNFKIQISQKIYLLFIIIGILIILLISLYK' A
#
# COMPACT_ATOMS: atom_id res chain seq x y z
N MET A 1 -24.59 15.77 -13.05
CA MET A 1 -23.12 15.51 -13.10
C MET A 1 -22.49 16.46 -14.09
N MET A 2 -21.37 17.11 -13.76
CA MET A 2 -20.67 17.95 -14.73
C MET A 2 -19.99 17.11 -15.80
N GLN A 3 -20.14 17.50 -17.07
CA GLN A 3 -19.59 16.83 -18.24
C GLN A 3 -18.65 17.76 -19.01
N LYS A 4 -17.70 17.19 -19.74
CA LYS A 4 -16.80 17.92 -20.66
C LYS A 4 -16.65 17.18 -21.97
N LYS A 5 -16.27 17.88 -23.05
CA LYS A 5 -15.94 17.23 -24.33
C LYS A 5 -14.54 16.63 -24.29
N CYS A 6 -14.40 15.41 -24.80
CA CYS A 6 -13.09 14.80 -25.01
C CYS A 6 -12.34 15.55 -26.14
N PRO A 7 -11.08 15.97 -25.93
CA PRO A 7 -10.34 16.74 -26.94
C PRO A 7 -10.03 15.96 -28.22
N GLN A 8 -10.12 14.62 -28.20
CA GLN A 8 -9.80 13.77 -29.35
C GLN A 8 -11.04 13.35 -30.14
N CYS A 9 -12.04 12.74 -29.49
CA CYS A 9 -13.25 12.28 -30.18
C CYS A 9 -14.47 13.18 -30.01
N LYS A 10 -14.36 14.31 -29.31
CA LYS A 10 -15.42 15.30 -29.06
C LYS A 10 -16.67 14.79 -28.32
N ASN A 11 -16.72 13.51 -27.95
CA ASN A 11 -17.80 12.95 -27.14
C ASN A 11 -17.82 13.55 -25.73
N LEU A 12 -19.03 13.64 -25.17
CA LEU A 12 -19.25 14.07 -23.80
C LEU A 12 -18.80 12.97 -22.84
N ILE A 13 -17.97 13.36 -21.88
CA ILE A 13 -17.46 12.48 -20.82
C ILE A 13 -17.65 13.13 -19.46
N SER A 14 -17.76 12.31 -18.41
CA SER A 14 -17.71 12.82 -17.04
C SER A 14 -16.36 13.50 -16.77
N ILE A 15 -16.37 14.63 -16.07
CA ILE A 15 -15.14 15.32 -15.65
C ILE A 15 -14.29 14.42 -14.73
N THR A 16 -14.92 13.53 -13.98
CA THR A 16 -14.28 12.57 -13.07
C THR A 16 -13.84 11.28 -13.74
N ALA A 17 -14.14 11.06 -15.03
CA ALA A 17 -13.72 9.86 -15.73
C ALA A 17 -12.19 9.87 -15.94
N PRO A 18 -11.45 8.79 -15.59
CA PRO A 18 -10.01 8.71 -15.76
C PRO A 18 -9.59 8.57 -17.23
N THR A 19 -10.48 8.03 -18.06
CA THR A 19 -10.32 7.82 -19.50
C THR A 19 -11.63 8.13 -20.21
N CYS A 20 -11.53 8.51 -21.49
CA CYS A 20 -12.69 8.60 -22.36
C CYS A 20 -13.11 7.19 -22.77
N LEU A 21 -14.32 6.76 -22.40
CA LEU A 21 -14.83 5.41 -22.70
C LEU A 21 -15.04 5.15 -24.21
N PHE A 22 -15.06 6.20 -25.02
CA PHE A 22 -15.25 6.08 -26.47
C PHE A 22 -13.94 5.92 -27.24
N CYS A 23 -12.92 6.72 -26.93
CA CYS A 23 -11.65 6.71 -27.67
C CYS A 23 -10.44 6.23 -26.85
N GLY A 24 -10.65 5.84 -25.60
CA GLY A 24 -9.59 5.41 -24.68
C GLY A 24 -8.68 6.53 -24.17
N ARG A 25 -8.82 7.77 -24.65
CA ARG A 25 -7.89 8.87 -24.26
C ARG A 25 -7.92 9.12 -22.75
N PRO A 26 -6.76 9.14 -22.07
CA PRO A 26 -6.68 9.44 -20.65
C PRO A 26 -6.98 10.92 -20.36
N ASN A 27 -7.66 11.15 -19.23
CA ASN A 27 -7.95 12.48 -18.70
C ASN A 27 -6.81 12.94 -17.79
N LYS A 28 -5.78 13.59 -18.36
CA LYS A 28 -4.50 13.98 -17.70
C LYS A 28 -4.60 14.33 -16.20
N PHE A 29 -5.57 15.18 -15.81
CA PHE A 29 -5.75 15.61 -14.42
C PHE A 29 -6.25 14.48 -13.50
N VAL A 30 -7.24 13.71 -13.96
CA VAL A 30 -7.78 12.58 -13.19
C VAL A 30 -6.80 11.41 -13.21
N THR A 31 -6.15 11.17 -14.35
CA THR A 31 -5.17 10.08 -14.50
C THR A 31 -3.99 10.28 -13.55
N ASN A 32 -3.46 11.50 -13.39
CA ASN A 32 -2.38 11.75 -12.42
C ASN A 32 -2.79 11.48 -10.97
N ASN A 33 -3.96 11.97 -10.55
CA ASN A 33 -4.46 11.71 -9.20
C ASN A 33 -4.76 10.22 -8.97
N TYR A 34 -5.33 9.55 -9.97
CA TYR A 34 -5.58 8.11 -9.95
C TYR A 34 -4.28 7.32 -9.83
N VAL A 35 -3.28 7.64 -10.67
CA VAL A 35 -1.96 7.02 -10.67
C VAL A 35 -1.29 7.23 -9.30
N LYS A 36 -1.23 8.46 -8.80
CA LYS A 36 -0.66 8.76 -7.47
C LYS A 36 -1.33 7.96 -6.36
N LYS A 37 -2.66 7.91 -6.33
CA LYS A 37 -3.42 7.14 -5.34
C LYS A 37 -3.13 5.64 -5.42
N LYS A 38 -2.97 5.09 -6.62
CA LYS A 38 -2.62 3.68 -6.84
C LYS A 38 -1.22 3.38 -6.32
N TRP A 39 -0.22 4.19 -6.70
CA TRP A 39 1.15 4.08 -6.22
C TRP A 39 1.27 4.22 -4.70
N ASP A 40 0.60 5.20 -4.09
CA ASP A 40 0.61 5.39 -2.63
C ASP A 40 0.02 4.18 -1.89
N LYS A 41 -1.00 3.53 -2.46
CA LYS A 41 -1.63 2.33 -1.87
C LYS A 41 -0.70 1.13 -1.94
N GLU A 42 -0.03 0.92 -3.07
CA GLU A 42 0.95 -0.16 -3.24
C GLU A 42 2.16 0.07 -2.32
N TYR A 43 2.72 1.27 -2.30
CA TYR A 43 3.83 1.63 -1.41
C TYR A 43 3.52 1.45 0.08
N LYS A 44 2.32 1.83 0.53
CA LYS A 44 1.88 1.60 1.93
C LYS A 44 1.78 0.11 2.25
N LYS A 45 1.34 -0.72 1.30
CA LYS A 45 1.22 -2.17 1.48
C LYS A 45 2.61 -2.80 1.67
N ASP A 46 3.57 -2.44 0.82
CA ASP A 46 4.95 -2.93 0.91
C ASP A 46 5.66 -2.48 2.20
N ARG A 47 5.41 -1.24 2.64
CA ARG A 47 5.95 -0.76 3.91
C ARG A 47 5.41 -1.58 5.09
N PHE A 48 4.12 -1.89 5.10
CA PHE A 48 3.50 -2.63 6.20
C PHE A 48 3.96 -4.09 6.24
N SER A 49 4.12 -4.75 5.09
CA SER A 49 4.67 -6.12 5.04
C SER A 49 6.10 -6.17 5.55
N ASN A 50 6.95 -5.22 5.12
CA ASN A 50 8.35 -5.16 5.55
C ASN A 50 8.47 -4.87 7.06
N PHE A 51 7.61 -4.00 7.59
CA PHE A 51 7.56 -3.71 9.03
C PHE A 51 7.11 -4.92 9.86
N LYS A 52 6.11 -5.68 9.38
CA LYS A 52 5.63 -6.90 10.05
C LYS A 52 6.71 -7.98 10.12
N ILE A 53 7.49 -8.15 9.05
CA ILE A 53 8.60 -9.13 9.01
C ILE A 53 9.68 -8.74 10.02
N GLN A 54 10.09 -7.47 10.06
CA GLN A 54 11.12 -7.00 10.99
C GLN A 54 10.69 -7.14 12.47
N ILE A 55 9.44 -6.86 12.79
CA ILE A 55 8.89 -7.04 14.15
C ILE A 55 8.86 -8.51 14.55
N SER A 56 8.40 -9.38 13.65
CA SER A 56 8.29 -10.81 13.93
C SER A 56 9.65 -11.43 14.27
N GLN A 57 10.71 -11.04 13.56
CA GLN A 57 12.07 -11.54 13.82
C GLN A 57 12.60 -11.07 15.19
N LYS A 58 12.36 -9.80 15.56
CA LYS A 58 12.81 -9.27 16.86
C LYS A 58 12.08 -9.91 18.04
N ILE A 59 10.77 -10.15 17.90
CA ILE A 59 9.97 -10.82 18.95
C ILE A 59 10.48 -12.25 19.19
N TYR A 60 10.76 -12.99 18.11
CA TYR A 60 11.27 -14.36 18.23
C TYR A 60 12.61 -14.43 18.99
N LEU A 61 13.54 -13.53 18.66
CA LEU A 61 14.82 -13.40 19.38
C LEU A 61 14.63 -13.10 20.88
N LEU A 62 13.65 -12.26 21.22
CA LEU A 62 13.34 -11.90 22.60
C LEU A 62 12.86 -13.12 23.41
N PHE A 63 12.01 -13.97 22.81
CA PHE A 63 11.54 -15.21 23.44
C PHE A 63 12.67 -16.21 23.70
N ILE A 64 13.65 -16.32 22.79
CA ILE A 64 14.83 -17.18 23.00
C ILE A 64 15.63 -16.71 24.22
N ILE A 65 15.88 -15.40 24.34
CA ILE A 65 16.62 -14.83 25.47
C ILE A 65 15.88 -15.10 26.79
N ILE A 66 14.57 -14.89 26.83
CA ILE A 66 13.74 -15.18 28.01
C ILE A 66 13.80 -16.68 28.36
N GLY A 67 13.73 -17.57 27.37
CA GLY A 67 13.84 -19.01 27.58
C GLY A 67 15.16 -19.40 28.24
N ILE A 68 16.29 -18.84 27.77
CA ILE A 68 17.61 -19.07 28.36
C ILE A 68 17.68 -18.56 29.80
N LEU A 69 17.14 -17.37 30.07
CA LEU A 69 17.09 -16.81 31.43
C LEU A 69 16.29 -17.70 32.39
N ILE A 70 15.16 -18.25 31.96
CA ILE A 70 14.36 -19.16 32.77
C ILE A 70 15.13 -20.45 33.08
N ILE A 71 15.81 -21.04 32.08
CA ILE A 71 16.63 -22.24 32.28
C ILE A 71 17.76 -21.97 33.29
N LEU A 72 18.43 -20.82 33.18
CA LEU A 72 19.49 -20.41 34.12
C LEU A 72 18.95 -20.26 35.54
N LEU A 73 17.80 -19.60 35.71
CA LEU A 73 17.16 -19.49 37.02
C LEU A 73 16.85 -20.87 37.61
N ILE A 74 16.24 -21.77 36.84
CA ILE A 74 15.95 -23.14 37.31
C ILE A 74 17.24 -23.87 37.73
N SER A 75 18.34 -23.69 36.99
CA SER A 75 19.63 -24.31 37.33
C SER A 75 20.31 -23.75 38.58
N LEU A 76 19.99 -22.51 38.98
CA LEU A 76 20.50 -21.88 40.21
C LEU A 76 19.69 -22.26 41.44
N TYR A 77 18.40 -22.55 41.28
CA TYR A 77 17.49 -22.94 42.36
C TYR A 77 17.47 -24.45 42.64
N LYS A 78 18.16 -25.26 41.83
CA LYS A 78 18.26 -26.71 41.96
C LYS A 78 19.61 -27.11 42.53
#